data_AF-A0A6N7FRT7-F1
#
_entry.id   AF-A0A6N7FRT7-F1
#
_cell.length_a   1.000
_cell.length_b   1.000
_cell.length_c   1.000
_cell.angle_alpha   90.00
_cell.angle_beta   90.00
_cell.angle_gamma   90.00
#
_symmetry.space_group_name_H-M   'P 1'
#
loop_
_entity.id
_entity.type
_entity.pdbx_description
1 polymer ?
#
loop_
_entity_poly.entity_id
_entity_poly.type
_entity_poly.pdbx_seq_one_letter_code
_entity_poly.pdbx_strand_id
1 'polypeptide(L)'
;MAALADYQVELGRALACAGAAAVLGTHAHVLQAVEVHGSTPILYGMSHVVFDLDGILSRWPFDAETYGARLRLDAGGVSEVTLVPFDMVEAGGRSTITRSRTDGVHRRLERLSAGFGTRLAWDPDRAETTVVLP
;
A
#
# COMPACT_ATOMS: atom_id res chain seq x y z
N MET A 1 5.25 -4.29 14.62
CA MET A 1 4.94 -3.45 13.43
C MET A 1 6.19 -3.42 12.57
N ALA A 2 6.09 -3.76 11.28
CA ALA A 2 7.24 -3.66 10.39
C ALA A 2 7.52 -2.17 10.11
N ALA A 3 8.60 -1.66 10.71
CA ALA A 3 9.06 -0.30 10.44
C ALA A 3 9.60 -0.22 9.00
N LEU A 4 9.39 0.91 8.35
CA LEU A 4 10.12 1.22 7.12
C LEU A 4 11.61 1.29 7.44
N ALA A 5 12.43 0.65 6.60
CA ALA A 5 13.86 0.85 6.67
C ALA A 5 14.22 2.21 6.07
N ASP A 6 15.22 2.90 6.65
CA ASP A 6 15.62 4.25 6.23
C ASP A 6 15.93 4.32 4.73
N TYR A 7 16.60 3.29 4.19
CA TYR A 7 16.92 3.22 2.76
C TYR A 7 15.69 3.23 1.85
N GLN A 8 14.54 2.70 2.30
CA GLN A 8 13.31 2.72 1.50
C GLN A 8 12.84 4.15 1.30
N VAL A 9 12.88 4.96 2.37
CA VAL A 9 12.49 6.38 2.36
C VAL A 9 13.48 7.18 1.53
N GLU A 10 14.78 6.99 1.75
CA GLU A 10 15.83 7.67 1.00
C GLU A 10 15.72 7.40 -0.51
N LEU A 11 15.60 6.13 -0.89
CA LEU A 11 15.44 5.73 -2.29
C LEU A 11 14.13 6.25 -2.89
N GLY A 12 13.02 6.13 -2.17
CA GLY A 12 11.72 6.59 -2.64
C GLY A 12 11.71 8.07 -2.94
N ARG A 13 12.27 8.89 -2.04
CA ARG A 13 12.39 10.34 -2.24
C ARG A 13 13.38 10.68 -3.34
N ALA A 14 14.51 9.99 -3.43
CA ALA A 14 15.47 10.21 -4.52
C ALA A 14 14.85 9.95 -5.90
N LEU A 15 14.05 8.89 -6.05
CA LEU A 15 13.31 8.59 -7.27
C LEU A 15 12.25 9.66 -7.59
N ALA A 16 11.52 10.13 -6.57
CA ALA A 16 10.58 11.25 -6.73
C ALA A 16 11.30 12.52 -7.21
N CYS A 17 12.41 12.90 -6.57
CA CYS A 17 13.24 14.05 -6.99
C CYS A 17 13.83 13.89 -8.39
N ALA A 18 14.09 12.65 -8.83
CA ALA A 18 14.54 12.35 -10.19
C ALA A 18 13.44 12.45 -11.26
N GLY A 19 12.18 12.72 -10.88
CA GLY A 19 11.06 12.93 -11.79
C GLY A 19 10.15 11.73 -11.99
N ALA A 20 10.19 10.73 -11.11
CA ALA A 20 9.22 9.65 -11.14
C ALA A 20 7.79 10.19 -10.93
N ALA A 21 6.82 9.75 -11.74
CA ALA A 21 5.42 10.10 -11.54
C ALA A 21 4.79 9.39 -10.32
N ALA A 22 5.31 8.21 -9.97
CA ALA A 22 5.02 7.47 -8.75
C ALA A 22 6.17 6.52 -8.44
N VAL A 23 6.30 6.11 -7.17
CA VAL A 23 7.24 5.08 -6.74
C VAL A 23 6.48 3.91 -6.11
N LEU A 24 6.73 2.71 -6.62
CA LEU A 24 6.03 1.47 -6.23
C LEU A 24 7.01 0.49 -5.59
N GLY A 25 7.07 0.50 -4.26
CA GLY A 25 7.82 -0.47 -3.47
C GLY A 25 7.09 -1.81 -3.38
N THR A 26 7.84 -2.90 -3.52
CA THR A 26 7.33 -4.28 -3.52
C THR A 26 8.18 -5.17 -2.62
N HIS A 27 7.86 -6.46 -2.56
CA HIS A 27 8.61 -7.53 -1.86
C HIS A 27 8.52 -7.54 -0.32
N ALA A 28 8.18 -6.46 0.37
CA ALA A 28 8.19 -6.45 1.85
C ALA A 28 7.28 -7.50 2.52
N HIS A 29 6.25 -8.01 1.81
CA HIS A 29 5.24 -8.97 2.31
C HIS A 29 4.48 -8.51 3.56
N VAL A 30 4.61 -7.24 3.90
CA VAL A 30 3.95 -6.56 5.01
C VAL A 30 3.38 -5.25 4.49
N LEU A 31 2.26 -4.83 5.08
CA LEU A 31 1.63 -3.56 4.77
C LEU A 31 2.51 -2.43 5.29
N GLN A 32 2.99 -1.58 4.37
CA GLN A 32 3.82 -0.42 4.70
C GLN A 32 3.12 0.90 4.35
N ALA A 33 3.69 2.00 4.84
CA ALA A 33 3.13 3.33 4.70
C ALA A 33 3.04 3.80 3.24
N VAL A 34 2.24 4.83 3.05
CA VAL A 34 2.17 5.64 1.84
C VAL A 34 2.66 7.04 2.17
N GLU A 35 3.49 7.61 1.29
CA GLU A 35 3.96 8.99 1.37
C GLU A 35 3.55 9.75 0.10
N VAL A 36 3.20 11.01 0.24
CA VAL A 36 3.16 11.96 -0.88
C VAL A 36 4.33 12.93 -0.72
N HIS A 37 5.37 12.75 -1.53
CA HIS A 37 6.58 13.57 -1.51
C HIS A 37 6.52 14.62 -2.63
N GLY A 38 6.28 15.89 -2.27
CA GLY A 38 5.92 16.90 -3.27
C GLY A 38 4.58 16.54 -3.91
N SER A 39 4.57 16.30 -5.23
CA SER A 39 3.41 15.77 -5.98
C SER A 39 3.49 14.27 -6.27
N THR A 40 4.55 13.58 -5.81
CA THR A 40 4.81 12.19 -6.17
C THR A 40 4.34 11.23 -5.08
N PRO A 41 3.38 10.33 -5.36
CA PRO A 41 3.02 9.27 -4.42
C PRO A 41 4.10 8.18 -4.38
N ILE A 42 4.46 7.76 -3.17
CA ILE A 42 5.39 6.69 -2.86
C ILE A 42 4.64 5.63 -2.05
N LEU A 43 4.42 4.46 -2.66
CA LEU A 43 3.80 3.30 -2.03
C LEU A 43 4.91 2.36 -1.58
N TYR A 44 5.36 2.46 -0.32
CA TYR A 44 6.62 1.81 0.11
C TYR A 44 6.60 0.28 0.09
N GLY A 45 5.42 -0.30 0.28
CA GLY A 45 5.21 -1.73 0.31
C GLY A 45 3.74 -2.02 0.09
N MET A 46 3.40 -2.32 -1.16
CA MET A 46 2.14 -2.98 -1.48
C MET A 46 2.32 -4.44 -1.03
N SER A 47 1.56 -4.88 -0.02
CA SER A 47 1.70 -6.22 0.55
C SER A 47 1.43 -7.31 -0.50
N HIS A 48 1.60 -8.57 -0.11
CA HIS A 48 1.44 -9.70 -1.01
C HIS A 48 -0.01 -9.84 -1.52
N VAL A 49 -0.19 -10.36 -2.75
CA VAL A 49 -1.51 -10.56 -3.37
C VAL A 49 -1.89 -12.04 -3.37
N VAL A 50 -1.10 -12.94 -3.94
CA VAL A 50 -1.32 -14.40 -3.87
C VAL A 50 0.03 -15.10 -3.83
N PHE A 51 0.19 -16.07 -2.93
CA PHE A 51 1.37 -16.92 -2.85
C PHE A 51 0.97 -18.39 -2.77
N ASP A 52 1.53 -19.20 -3.66
CA ASP A 52 1.36 -20.66 -3.61
C ASP A 52 2.39 -21.28 -2.65
N LEU A 53 2.31 -20.87 -1.38
CA LEU A 53 3.17 -21.32 -0.29
C LEU A 53 2.29 -21.74 0.89
N ASP A 54 2.45 -22.98 1.33
CA ASP A 54 1.68 -23.55 2.44
C ASP A 54 2.03 -22.90 3.77
N GLY A 55 1.00 -22.35 4.44
CA GLY A 55 1.09 -21.78 5.77
C GLY A 55 1.84 -20.45 5.79
N ILE A 56 1.73 -19.64 4.75
CA ILE A 56 2.48 -18.39 4.63
C ILE A 56 2.19 -17.41 5.77
N LEU A 57 0.94 -17.30 6.21
CA LEU A 57 0.53 -16.42 7.30
C LEU A 57 0.82 -17.03 8.68
N SER A 58 0.89 -18.36 8.77
CA SER A 58 1.16 -19.07 10.02
C SER A 58 2.64 -19.33 10.29
N ARG A 59 3.47 -19.43 9.24
CA ARG A 59 4.90 -19.77 9.32
C ARG A 59 5.82 -18.56 9.18
N TRP A 60 5.35 -17.48 8.56
CA TRP A 60 6.15 -16.28 8.30
C TRP A 60 5.45 -15.04 8.87
N PRO A 61 6.20 -13.98 9.21
CA PRO A 61 5.64 -12.75 9.79
C PRO A 61 4.99 -11.86 8.72
N PHE A 62 4.13 -12.46 7.89
CA PHE A 62 3.51 -11.85 6.72
C PHE A 62 2.15 -11.27 7.13
N ASP A 63 1.80 -10.09 6.60
CA ASP A 63 0.51 -9.47 6.89
C ASP A 63 -0.61 -10.03 6.03
N ALA A 64 -1.66 -10.58 6.63
CA ALA A 64 -2.86 -10.97 5.88
C ALA A 64 -3.50 -9.79 5.13
N GLU A 65 -3.35 -8.57 5.65
CA GLU A 65 -3.88 -7.35 5.05
C GLU A 65 -3.00 -6.86 3.89
N THR A 66 -3.65 -6.52 2.77
CA THR A 66 -2.99 -5.97 1.59
C THR A 66 -3.87 -4.96 0.86
N TYR A 67 -3.33 -4.34 -0.18
CA TYR A 67 -4.10 -3.49 -1.09
C TYR A 67 -3.59 -3.60 -2.52
N GLY A 68 -4.50 -3.42 -3.48
CA GLY A 68 -4.15 -3.07 -4.85
C GLY A 68 -4.16 -1.56 -5.02
N ALA A 69 -3.25 -1.01 -5.82
CA ALA A 69 -3.23 0.41 -6.15
C ALA A 69 -3.75 0.65 -7.58
N ARG A 70 -4.65 1.61 -7.73
CA ARG A 70 -5.12 2.12 -9.01
C ARG A 70 -4.67 3.57 -9.14
N LEU A 71 -3.87 3.84 -10.16
CA LEU A 71 -3.36 5.17 -10.47
C LEU A 71 -4.01 5.67 -11.76
N ARG A 72 -4.47 6.92 -11.77
CA ARG A 72 -4.76 7.65 -13.02
C ARG A 72 -3.60 8.57 -13.32
N LEU A 73 -3.20 8.59 -14.58
CA LEU A 73 -2.12 9.42 -15.09
C LEU A 73 -2.67 10.38 -16.15
N ASP A 74 -2.15 11.60 -16.16
CA ASP A 74 -2.33 12.59 -17.21
C ASP A 74 -0.98 13.23 -17.59
N ALA A 75 -1.02 14.31 -18.38
CA ALA A 75 0.19 15.00 -18.85
C ALA A 75 1.04 15.60 -17.71
N GLY A 76 0.47 15.83 -16.52
CA GLY A 76 1.14 16.35 -15.34
C GLY A 76 1.65 15.27 -14.38
N GLY A 77 1.41 13.98 -14.64
CA GLY A 77 1.81 12.87 -13.79
C GLY A 77 0.59 12.13 -13.22
N VAL A 78 0.67 11.71 -11.96
CA VAL A 78 -0.44 11.00 -11.29
C VAL A 78 -1.47 12.01 -10.79
N SER A 79 -2.71 11.87 -11.25
CA SER A 79 -3.82 12.74 -10.84
C SER A 79 -4.81 12.08 -9.89
N GLU A 80 -4.78 10.76 -9.77
CA GLU A 80 -5.59 10.05 -8.78
C GLU A 80 -4.85 8.80 -8.30
N VAL A 81 -4.88 8.54 -6.99
CA VAL A 81 -4.43 7.29 -6.39
C VAL A 81 -5.54 6.72 -5.52
N THR A 82 -6.02 5.54 -5.90
CA THR A 82 -6.97 4.76 -5.11
C THR A 82 -6.33 3.47 -4.63
N LEU A 83 -6.51 3.12 -3.36
CA LEU A 83 -6.08 1.88 -2.74
C LEU A 83 -7.31 1.02 -2.47
N VAL A 84 -7.32 -0.17 -3.05
CA VAL A 84 -8.40 -1.16 -2.91
C VAL A 84 -7.96 -2.22 -1.90
N PRO A 85 -8.61 -2.35 -0.74
CA PRO A 85 -8.17 -3.24 0.31
C PRO A 85 -8.53 -4.70 0.02
N PHE A 86 -7.65 -5.61 0.41
CA PHE A 86 -7.85 -7.05 0.33
C PHE A 86 -7.33 -7.73 1.59
N ASP A 87 -7.94 -8.87 1.91
CA ASP A 87 -7.51 -9.77 2.97
C ASP A 87 -7.07 -11.09 2.32
N MET A 88 -5.86 -11.52 2.64
CA MET A 88 -5.37 -12.86 2.33
C MET A 88 -6.01 -13.87 3.28
N VAL A 89 -6.52 -14.95 2.72
CA VAL A 89 -7.09 -16.07 3.44
C VAL A 89 -6.36 -17.34 3.04
N GLU A 90 -5.93 -18.12 4.02
CA GLU A 90 -5.35 -19.44 3.80
C GLU A 90 -6.38 -20.54 4.06
N ALA A 91 -6.53 -21.47 3.12
CA ALA A 91 -7.34 -22.66 3.29
C ALA A 91 -6.71 -23.84 2.52
N GLY A 92 -6.51 -24.97 3.20
CA GLY A 92 -6.00 -26.20 2.56
C GLY A 92 -4.61 -26.06 1.93
N GLY A 93 -3.73 -25.26 2.52
CA GLY A 93 -2.36 -25.03 2.05
C GLY A 93 -2.23 -24.12 0.83
N ARG A 94 -3.30 -23.38 0.49
CA ARG A 94 -3.31 -22.35 -0.56
C ARG A 94 -3.73 -21.02 0.03
N SER A 95 -3.12 -19.95 -0.44
CA SER A 95 -3.59 -18.59 -0.17
C SER A 95 -4.46 -18.06 -1.32
N THR A 96 -5.50 -17.34 -0.97
CA THR A 96 -6.31 -16.53 -1.89
C THR A 96 -6.51 -15.14 -1.30
N ILE A 97 -7.00 -14.19 -2.09
CA ILE A 97 -7.43 -12.88 -1.59
C ILE A 97 -8.92 -12.68 -1.77
N THR A 98 -9.50 -12.01 -0.78
CA THR A 98 -10.87 -11.51 -0.85
C THR A 98 -10.84 -10.00 -0.71
N ARG A 99 -11.66 -9.30 -1.49
CA ARG A 99 -11.80 -7.84 -1.36
C ARG A 99 -12.35 -7.52 0.04
N SER A 100 -11.62 -6.71 0.80
CA SER A 100 -12.12 -6.24 2.09
C SER A 100 -13.19 -5.18 1.87
N ARG A 101 -14.27 -5.24 2.65
CA ARG A 101 -15.35 -4.24 2.64
C ARG A 101 -15.34 -3.37 3.90
N THR A 102 -14.36 -3.58 4.77
CA THR A 102 -14.17 -2.82 6.01
C THR A 102 -13.03 -1.82 5.87
N ASP A 103 -12.95 -0.88 6.80
CA ASP A 103 -11.93 0.17 6.84
C ASP A 103 -10.62 -0.25 7.54
N GLY A 104 -10.43 -1.56 7.83
CA GLY A 104 -9.29 -2.05 8.61
C GLY A 104 -7.93 -1.68 8.00
N VAL A 105 -7.75 -2.01 6.73
CA VAL A 105 -6.55 -1.64 5.94
C VAL A 105 -6.38 -0.13 5.87
N HIS A 106 -7.48 0.61 5.65
CA HIS A 106 -7.47 2.07 5.62
C HIS A 106 -6.90 2.65 6.93
N ARG A 107 -7.48 2.30 8.07
CA ARG A 107 -7.03 2.77 9.39
C ARG A 107 -5.59 2.38 9.69
N ARG A 108 -5.14 1.22 9.20
CA ARG A 108 -3.74 0.80 9.37
C ARG A 108 -2.80 1.63 8.51
N LEU A 109 -3.15 1.92 7.26
CA LEU A 109 -2.40 2.81 6.39
C LEU A 109 -2.33 4.22 6.96
N GLU A 110 -3.41 4.75 7.54
CA GLU A 110 -3.39 6.07 8.21
C GLU A 110 -2.34 6.11 9.33
N ARG A 111 -2.33 5.09 10.21
CA ARG A 111 -1.36 5.01 11.30
C ARG A 111 0.08 4.90 10.79
N LEU A 112 0.31 4.08 9.78
CA LEU A 112 1.65 3.88 9.19
C LEU A 112 2.14 5.14 8.46
N SER A 113 1.22 5.90 7.86
CA SER A 113 1.53 7.06 7.01
C SER A 113 1.53 8.40 7.77
N ALA A 114 1.08 8.41 9.03
CA ALA A 114 0.94 9.61 9.85
C ALA A 114 2.25 10.42 9.95
N GLY A 115 3.40 9.75 10.04
CA GLY A 115 4.72 10.39 10.13
C GLY A 115 5.11 11.20 8.88
N PHE A 116 4.46 10.96 7.74
CA PHE A 116 4.70 11.67 6.49
C PHE A 116 3.71 12.79 6.22
N GLY A 117 2.71 13.00 7.09
CA GLY A 117 1.63 13.98 6.86
C GLY A 117 0.73 13.63 5.67
N THR A 118 0.81 12.39 5.17
CA THR A 118 -0.03 11.93 4.05
C THR A 118 -1.48 11.80 4.50
N ARG A 119 -2.39 12.42 3.76
CA ARG A 119 -3.82 12.37 4.04
C ARG A 119 -4.47 11.26 3.21
N LEU A 120 -5.26 10.43 3.87
CA LEU A 120 -6.03 9.35 3.26
C LEU A 120 -7.51 9.60 3.51
N ALA A 121 -8.36 9.25 2.56
CA ALA A 121 -9.81 9.39 2.66
C ALA A 121 -10.50 8.06 2.34
N TRP A 122 -11.33 7.55 3.24
CA TRP A 122 -12.11 6.33 3.03
C TRP A 122 -13.44 6.62 2.34
N ASP A 123 -13.75 5.87 1.29
CA ASP A 123 -15.06 5.81 0.66
C ASP A 123 -15.77 4.53 1.12
N PRO A 124 -16.82 4.62 1.97
CA PRO A 124 -17.53 3.44 2.49
C PRO A 124 -18.40 2.74 1.44
N ASP A 125 -18.87 3.44 0.41
CA ASP A 125 -19.72 2.86 -0.62
C ASP A 125 -18.87 1.97 -1.55
N ARG A 126 -17.70 2.49 -1.93
CA ARG A 126 -16.74 1.75 -2.76
C ARG A 126 -15.88 0.79 -1.96
N ALA A 127 -15.74 1.00 -0.65
CA ALA A 127 -14.74 0.36 0.19
C ALA A 127 -13.32 0.53 -0.39
N GLU A 128 -12.93 1.78 -0.61
CA GLU A 128 -11.67 2.19 -1.24
C GLU A 128 -11.06 3.37 -0.45
N THR A 129 -9.73 3.47 -0.44
CA THR A 129 -9.03 4.62 0.14
C THR A 129 -8.46 5.50 -0.96
N THR A 130 -8.76 6.78 -0.96
CA THR A 130 -8.10 7.77 -1.83
C THR A 130 -6.92 8.39 -1.10
N VAL A 131 -5.75 8.43 -1.76
CA VAL A 131 -4.61 9.22 -1.28
C VAL A 131 -4.82 10.65 -1.76
N VAL A 132 -4.83 11.60 -0.82
CA VAL A 132 -5.05 13.01 -1.17
C VAL A 132 -3.74 13.61 -1.67
N LEU A 133 -3.68 13.87 -2.97
CA LEU A 133 -2.59 14.60 -3.63
C LEU A 133 -2.77 16.12 -3.40
N PRO A 134 -1.68 16.91 -3.44
CA PRO A 134 -1.73 18.37 -3.31
C PRO A 134 -2.43 19.06 -4.50
#